data_AF-A0A2S0VMA0-F1
#
_entry.id   AF-A0A2S0VMA0-F1
#
_cell.length_a   1.000
_cell.length_b   1.000
_cell.length_c   1.000
_cell.angle_alpha   90.00
_cell.angle_beta   90.00
_cell.angle_gamma   90.00
#
_symmetry.space_group_name_H-M   'P 1'
#
loop_
_entity.id
_entity.type
_entity.pdbx_description
1 polymer ?
#
loop_
_entity_poly.entity_id
_entity_poly.type
_entity_poly.pdbx_seq_one_letter_code
_entity_poly.pdbx_strand_id
1 'polypeptide(L)'
;MVTSELDLEIFIRAVVPFAAANIFAMLLVYFYLVRHRIGKAFPYYAAFIACFTLFLYGPIINVLTVDLSRRWYDIARNILLFSLGMPCLLLALLTLAKVKINKALLAIPIGLGVIWSIAFVFSPAVYQYQWGEIPIYRIKSLKQDHIFYSQVLLVAIQLAIPSLWLLTKKLEKQVVIHLYGVLALFIFIALGNIFKIWTIYYGGSSLTAFVWAWAVYRDIQLTNEKVKLHYQYKNALAIAQYAAPSNSGFTQYYPTQLNESYPFRERESLLEAVITGSVGLIDVRLSKLLSALNMFTQADLVIYRSRAKEVLFMLYDSVIYKCGNGEELIIRLENKGQEIDNASDIHAIDAILVEETQFLTASEREIPDSLADKSLVDRIKSFILSQYHKDISISDIVDDVGASRSHVMKTFKNVTDQTIKNYIIEVRINKAKELLLSKSVTETAFYVGFNNSAYFSTVFKKQTGLSPKEYQIQAKSTVA
;
A
#
# COMPACT_ATOMS: atom_id res chain seq x y z
N MET A 1 -55.57 15.90 2.43
CA MET A 1 -54.51 14.95 2.82
C MET A 1 -54.01 14.28 1.54
N VAL A 2 -52.91 14.77 0.98
CA VAL A 2 -52.20 14.08 -0.11
C VAL A 2 -51.23 13.14 0.58
N THR A 3 -51.64 11.90 0.79
CA THR A 3 -50.72 10.85 1.26
C THR A 3 -49.75 10.55 0.14
N SER A 4 -48.52 10.99 0.34
CA SER A 4 -47.34 10.69 -0.45
C SER A 4 -47.01 9.20 -0.36
N GLU A 5 -47.71 8.36 -1.11
CA GLU A 5 -47.15 7.06 -1.46
C GLU A 5 -46.06 7.33 -2.49
N LEU A 6 -44.81 7.34 -2.03
CA LEU A 6 -43.68 7.24 -2.94
C LEU A 6 -43.88 5.92 -3.69
N ASP A 7 -44.24 5.99 -4.98
CA ASP A 7 -44.45 4.81 -5.81
C ASP A 7 -43.26 3.87 -5.63
N LEU A 8 -43.54 2.64 -5.19
CA LEU A 8 -42.54 1.62 -4.88
C LEU A 8 -41.60 1.42 -6.09
N GLU A 9 -42.12 1.61 -7.30
CA GLU A 9 -41.34 1.56 -8.53
C GLU A 9 -40.31 2.70 -8.63
N ILE A 10 -40.69 3.94 -8.30
CA ILE A 10 -39.78 5.09 -8.26
C ILE A 10 -38.74 4.90 -7.16
N PHE A 11 -39.16 4.42 -5.98
CA PHE A 11 -38.24 4.12 -4.89
C PHE A 11 -37.16 3.12 -5.31
N ILE A 12 -37.55 1.99 -5.90
CA ILE A 12 -36.65 0.95 -6.37
C ILE A 12 -35.74 1.44 -7.49
N ARG A 13 -36.28 2.23 -8.43
CA ARG A 13 -35.54 2.66 -9.62
C ARG A 13 -34.66 3.89 -9.39
N ALA A 14 -34.91 4.71 -8.37
CA ALA A 14 -34.13 5.92 -8.12
C ALA A 14 -33.40 5.91 -6.78
N VAL A 15 -34.09 5.56 -5.68
CA VAL A 15 -33.54 5.70 -4.33
C VAL A 15 -32.52 4.60 -4.03
N VAL A 16 -32.82 3.33 -4.37
CA VAL A 16 -31.88 2.21 -4.12
C VAL A 16 -30.54 2.39 -4.85
N PRO A 17 -30.49 2.71 -6.17
CA PRO A 17 -29.24 2.96 -6.87
C PRO A 17 -28.51 4.21 -6.37
N PHE A 18 -29.26 5.25 -5.98
CA PHE A 18 -28.67 6.45 -5.38
C PHE A 18 -28.00 6.15 -4.04
N ALA A 19 -28.65 5.38 -3.16
CA ALA A 19 -28.06 4.92 -1.92
C ALA A 19 -26.79 4.08 -2.18
N ALA A 20 -26.85 3.17 -3.16
CA ALA A 20 -25.71 2.38 -3.62
C ALA A 20 -24.53 3.28 -4.05
N ALA A 21 -24.80 4.29 -4.88
CA ALA A 21 -23.80 5.23 -5.36
C ALA A 21 -23.11 5.96 -4.20
N ASN A 22 -23.86 6.40 -3.19
CA ASN A 22 -23.27 7.06 -2.02
C ASN A 22 -22.39 6.13 -1.18
N ILE A 23 -22.76 4.85 -1.06
CA ILE A 23 -21.90 3.85 -0.40
C ILE A 23 -20.58 3.68 -1.17
N PHE A 24 -20.63 3.60 -2.50
CA PHE A 24 -19.42 3.53 -3.32
C PHE A 24 -18.59 4.83 -3.29
N ALA A 25 -19.22 6.00 -3.23
CA ALA A 25 -18.52 7.27 -3.05
C ALA A 25 -17.79 7.33 -1.70
N MET A 26 -18.44 6.87 -0.62
CA MET A 26 -17.80 6.73 0.69
C MET A 26 -16.64 5.72 0.64
N LEU A 27 -16.82 4.60 -0.06
CA LEU A 27 -15.76 3.61 -0.28
C LEU A 27 -14.56 4.21 -1.03
N LEU A 28 -14.79 5.10 -2.00
CA LEU A 28 -13.73 5.80 -2.73
C LEU A 28 -12.90 6.70 -1.80
N VAL A 29 -13.57 7.49 -0.96
CA VAL A 29 -12.91 8.35 0.05
C VAL A 29 -12.08 7.49 0.99
N TYR A 30 -12.64 6.38 1.46
CA TYR A 30 -11.94 5.44 2.31
C TYR A 30 -10.71 4.83 1.63
N PHE A 31 -10.85 4.32 0.40
CA PHE A 31 -9.73 3.79 -0.40
C PHE A 31 -8.64 4.83 -0.62
N TYR A 32 -9.01 6.10 -0.80
CA TYR A 32 -8.07 7.20 -0.93
C TYR A 32 -7.28 7.48 0.36
N LEU A 33 -7.94 7.44 1.52
CA LEU A 33 -7.28 7.58 2.83
C LEU A 33 -6.28 6.44 3.07
N VAL A 34 -6.60 5.23 2.60
CA VAL A 34 -5.75 4.04 2.77
C VAL A 34 -4.90 3.71 1.54
N ARG A 35 -4.77 4.64 0.58
CA ARG A 35 -4.09 4.42 -0.71
C ARG A 35 -2.68 3.87 -0.59
N HIS A 36 -1.96 4.28 0.46
CA HIS A 36 -0.59 3.86 0.74
C HIS A 36 -0.51 2.35 1.06
N ARG A 37 -1.60 1.76 1.59
CA ARG A 37 -1.70 0.32 1.92
C ARG A 37 -2.11 -0.53 0.71
N ILE A 38 -2.98 -0.01 -0.16
CA ILE A 38 -3.43 -0.70 -1.39
C ILE A 38 -2.33 -0.66 -2.48
N GLY A 39 -1.41 0.29 -2.40
CA GLY A 39 -0.21 0.35 -3.24
C GLY A 39 -0.55 0.51 -4.73
N LYS A 40 0.06 -0.32 -5.58
CA LYS A 40 -0.09 -0.24 -7.04
C LYS A 40 -1.49 -0.59 -7.55
N ALA A 41 -2.31 -1.29 -6.76
CA ALA A 41 -3.68 -1.62 -7.13
C ALA A 41 -4.65 -0.44 -6.94
N PHE A 42 -4.28 0.55 -6.12
CA PHE A 42 -5.12 1.69 -5.76
C PHE A 42 -5.70 2.45 -6.95
N PRO A 43 -4.91 2.95 -7.93
CA PRO A 43 -5.45 3.76 -9.01
C PRO A 43 -6.50 3.00 -9.83
N TYR A 44 -6.35 1.69 -9.96
CA TYR A 44 -7.30 0.84 -10.69
C TYR A 44 -8.61 0.64 -9.91
N TYR A 45 -8.53 0.39 -8.60
CA TYR A 45 -9.72 0.34 -7.75
C TYR A 45 -10.45 1.68 -7.72
N ALA A 46 -9.71 2.78 -7.57
CA ALA A 46 -10.29 4.12 -7.56
C ALA A 46 -11.01 4.45 -8.88
N ALA A 47 -10.40 4.11 -10.02
CA ALA A 47 -11.02 4.28 -11.33
C ALA A 47 -12.31 3.46 -11.49
N PHE A 48 -12.29 2.19 -11.11
CA PHE A 48 -13.50 1.35 -11.12
C PHE A 48 -14.59 1.92 -10.22
N ILE A 49 -14.28 2.22 -8.96
CA ILE A 49 -15.25 2.72 -7.98
C ILE A 49 -15.85 4.04 -8.47
N ALA A 50 -15.05 4.97 -9.00
CA ALA A 50 -15.55 6.23 -9.55
C ALA A 50 -16.49 5.99 -10.75
N CYS A 51 -16.12 5.14 -11.70
CA CYS A 51 -16.95 4.81 -12.85
C CYS A 51 -18.25 4.11 -12.44
N PHE A 52 -18.19 3.19 -11.47
CA PHE A 52 -19.37 2.48 -10.98
C PHE A 52 -20.30 3.39 -10.18
N THR A 53 -19.75 4.32 -9.40
CA THR A 53 -20.52 5.36 -8.70
C THR A 53 -21.30 6.21 -9.70
N LEU A 54 -20.64 6.70 -10.76
CA LEU A 54 -21.30 7.46 -11.84
C LEU A 54 -22.39 6.63 -12.54
N PHE A 55 -22.11 5.35 -12.78
CA PHE A 55 -23.11 4.43 -13.33
C PHE A 55 -24.36 4.32 -12.44
N LEU A 56 -24.18 4.18 -11.12
CA LEU A 56 -25.26 4.03 -10.15
C LEU A 56 -26.09 5.31 -9.92
N TYR A 57 -25.54 6.50 -10.22
CA TYR A 57 -26.31 7.76 -10.19
C TYR A 57 -27.26 7.94 -11.39
N GLY A 58 -27.07 7.20 -12.48
CA GLY A 58 -27.91 7.42 -13.67
C GLY A 58 -29.40 7.13 -13.51
N PRO A 59 -29.86 6.13 -12.73
CA PRO A 59 -31.28 5.89 -12.54
C PRO A 59 -32.02 7.06 -11.86
N ILE A 60 -31.38 7.78 -10.93
CA ILE A 60 -32.00 8.98 -10.32
C ILE A 60 -32.03 10.16 -11.30
N ILE A 61 -30.98 10.35 -12.11
CA ILE A 61 -30.97 11.36 -13.18
C ILE A 61 -32.06 11.07 -14.21
N ASN A 62 -32.35 9.80 -14.45
CA ASN A 62 -33.44 9.37 -15.33
C ASN A 62 -34.84 9.67 -14.80
N VAL A 63 -34.99 10.04 -13.53
CA VAL A 63 -36.25 10.51 -12.94
C VAL A 63 -36.37 12.03 -12.95
N LEU A 64 -35.26 12.76 -13.13
CA LEU A 64 -35.27 14.22 -13.20
C LEU A 64 -35.79 14.71 -14.56
N THR A 65 -36.47 15.87 -14.56
CA THR A 65 -37.14 16.48 -15.72
C THR A 65 -36.18 17.23 -16.67
N VAL A 66 -34.98 16.70 -16.92
CA VAL A 66 -33.95 17.37 -17.75
C VAL A 66 -33.58 16.49 -18.94
N ASP A 67 -34.28 16.68 -20.07
CA ASP A 67 -34.25 15.73 -21.20
C ASP A 67 -32.90 15.65 -21.94
N LEU A 68 -32.24 16.79 -22.18
CA LEU A 68 -31.00 16.83 -22.96
C LEU A 68 -29.79 16.28 -22.21
N SER A 69 -29.64 16.61 -20.92
CA SER A 69 -28.49 16.18 -20.11
C SER A 69 -28.56 14.69 -19.76
N ARG A 70 -29.77 14.16 -19.55
CA ARG A 70 -30.04 12.76 -19.23
C ARG A 70 -29.42 11.79 -20.25
N ARG A 71 -29.58 12.10 -21.54
CA ARG A 71 -29.06 11.26 -22.63
C ARG A 71 -27.52 11.19 -22.64
N TRP A 72 -26.86 12.35 -22.58
CA TRP A 72 -25.39 12.40 -22.58
C TRP A 72 -24.81 11.73 -21.35
N TYR A 73 -25.49 11.87 -20.21
CA TYR A 73 -25.15 11.16 -18.98
C TYR A 73 -25.24 9.63 -19.13
N ASP A 74 -26.35 9.12 -19.70
CA ASP A 74 -26.56 7.70 -19.94
C ASP A 74 -25.50 7.09 -20.86
N ILE A 75 -25.11 7.80 -21.90
CA ILE A 75 -24.04 7.37 -22.81
C ILE A 75 -22.69 7.39 -22.07
N ALA A 76 -22.35 8.50 -21.42
CA ALA A 76 -21.06 8.68 -20.75
C ALA A 76 -20.84 7.64 -19.64
N ARG A 77 -21.83 7.39 -18.78
CA ARG A 77 -21.70 6.45 -17.66
C ARG A 77 -21.47 5.01 -18.12
N ASN A 78 -22.14 4.59 -19.21
CA ASN A 78 -21.98 3.25 -19.78
C ASN A 78 -20.59 3.11 -20.43
N ILE A 79 -20.16 4.09 -21.23
CA ILE A 79 -18.82 4.09 -21.83
C ILE A 79 -17.75 4.01 -20.74
N LEU A 80 -17.83 4.87 -19.72
CA LEU A 80 -16.86 4.90 -18.63
C LEU A 80 -16.81 3.56 -17.87
N LEU A 81 -17.95 3.01 -17.48
CA LEU A 81 -17.95 1.76 -16.72
C LEU A 81 -17.40 0.58 -17.54
N PHE A 82 -17.89 0.37 -18.75
CA PHE A 82 -17.59 -0.85 -19.51
C PHE A 82 -16.26 -0.77 -20.27
N SER A 83 -15.81 0.43 -20.67
CA SER A 83 -14.53 0.63 -21.36
C SER A 83 -13.35 0.89 -20.43
N LEU A 84 -13.59 1.47 -19.24
CA LEU A 84 -12.53 1.81 -18.28
C LEU A 84 -12.72 1.12 -16.94
N GLY A 85 -13.89 1.25 -16.32
CA GLY A 85 -14.15 0.77 -14.96
C GLY A 85 -13.91 -0.74 -14.79
N MET A 86 -14.62 -1.58 -15.55
CA MET A 86 -14.51 -3.05 -15.45
C MET A 86 -13.10 -3.56 -15.80
N PRO A 87 -12.44 -3.08 -16.88
CA PRO A 87 -11.02 -3.38 -17.11
C PRO A 87 -10.10 -2.97 -15.95
N CYS A 88 -10.31 -1.80 -15.34
CA CYS A 88 -9.54 -1.37 -14.18
C CYS A 88 -9.75 -2.32 -12.98
N LEU A 89 -10.97 -2.80 -12.73
CA LEU A 89 -11.20 -3.77 -11.66
C LEU A 89 -10.41 -5.07 -11.89
N LEU A 90 -10.38 -5.58 -13.13
CA LEU A 90 -9.55 -6.73 -13.48
C LEU A 90 -8.06 -6.46 -13.23
N LEU A 91 -7.55 -5.30 -13.67
CA LEU A 91 -6.15 -4.90 -13.46
C LEU A 91 -5.80 -4.81 -11.97
N ALA A 92 -6.71 -4.28 -11.16
CA ALA A 92 -6.59 -4.26 -9.70
C ALA A 92 -6.42 -5.68 -9.12
N LEU A 93 -7.29 -6.62 -9.51
CA LEU A 93 -7.23 -8.01 -9.05
C LEU A 93 -5.94 -8.71 -9.46
N LEU A 94 -5.50 -8.51 -10.70
CA LEU A 94 -4.24 -9.08 -11.20
C LEU A 94 -3.03 -8.51 -10.46
N THR A 95 -3.07 -7.21 -10.13
CA THR A 95 -2.03 -6.53 -9.36
C THR A 95 -1.98 -7.07 -7.93
N LEU A 96 -3.13 -7.22 -7.27
CA LEU A 96 -3.24 -7.84 -5.94
C LEU A 96 -2.78 -9.30 -5.94
N ALA A 97 -3.16 -10.07 -6.96
CA ALA A 97 -2.76 -11.46 -7.11
C ALA A 97 -1.29 -11.64 -7.56
N LYS A 98 -0.54 -10.54 -7.73
CA LYS A 98 0.87 -10.53 -8.18
C LYS A 98 1.09 -11.28 -9.51
N VAL A 99 0.07 -11.32 -10.38
CA VAL A 99 0.14 -11.99 -11.69
C VAL A 99 0.74 -11.03 -12.72
N LYS A 100 1.87 -11.42 -13.31
CA LYS A 100 2.47 -10.68 -14.44
C LYS A 100 1.72 -11.04 -15.73
N ILE A 101 1.13 -10.03 -16.39
CA ILE A 101 0.51 -10.19 -17.71
C ILE A 101 1.20 -9.27 -18.72
N ASN A 102 1.34 -9.72 -19.96
CA ASN A 102 1.85 -8.93 -21.07
C ASN A 102 0.96 -7.71 -21.35
N LYS A 103 1.58 -6.54 -21.63
CA LYS A 103 0.88 -5.29 -21.97
C LYS A 103 -0.14 -5.45 -23.10
N ALA A 104 0.12 -6.29 -24.11
CA ALA A 104 -0.81 -6.55 -25.20
C ALA A 104 -2.10 -7.25 -24.73
N LEU A 105 -1.97 -8.22 -23.82
CA LEU A 105 -3.11 -8.94 -23.22
C LEU A 105 -3.92 -8.04 -22.28
N LEU A 106 -3.29 -7.04 -21.66
CA LEU A 106 -3.96 -6.04 -20.83
C LEU A 106 -4.84 -5.07 -21.63
N ALA A 107 -4.61 -4.93 -22.94
CA ALA A 107 -5.44 -4.08 -23.80
C ALA A 107 -6.77 -4.77 -24.21
N ILE A 108 -6.83 -6.10 -24.15
CA ILE A 108 -8.01 -6.88 -24.60
C ILE A 108 -9.28 -6.51 -23.84
N PRO A 109 -9.30 -6.45 -22.49
CA PRO A 109 -10.50 -6.08 -21.74
C PRO A 109 -11.01 -4.68 -22.10
N ILE A 110 -10.10 -3.72 -22.28
CA ILE A 110 -10.42 -2.34 -22.68
C ILE A 110 -11.03 -2.36 -24.09
N GLY A 111 -10.40 -3.05 -25.04
CA GLY A 111 -10.91 -3.18 -26.41
C GLY A 111 -12.31 -3.79 -26.47
N LEU A 112 -12.56 -4.87 -25.72
CA LEU A 112 -13.89 -5.49 -25.61
C LEU A 112 -14.93 -4.50 -25.06
N GLY A 113 -14.56 -3.72 -24.04
CA GLY A 113 -15.41 -2.69 -23.45
C GLY A 113 -15.76 -1.56 -24.42
N VAL A 114 -14.77 -1.11 -25.19
CA VAL A 114 -14.96 -0.08 -26.23
C VAL A 114 -15.88 -0.58 -27.33
N ILE A 115 -15.65 -1.80 -27.84
CA ILE A 115 -16.49 -2.42 -28.87
C ILE A 115 -17.94 -2.52 -28.39
N TRP A 116 -18.17 -3.00 -27.16
CA TRP A 116 -19.51 -3.08 -26.59
C TRP A 116 -20.14 -1.70 -26.43
N SER A 117 -19.36 -0.71 -25.99
CA SER A 117 -19.85 0.66 -25.81
C SER A 117 -20.26 1.32 -27.13
N ILE A 118 -19.52 1.07 -28.22
CA ILE A 118 -19.92 1.49 -29.58
C ILE A 118 -21.25 0.84 -29.95
N ALA A 119 -21.38 -0.47 -29.76
CA ALA A 119 -22.64 -1.18 -30.05
C ALA A 119 -23.82 -0.65 -29.21
N PHE A 120 -23.57 -0.28 -27.95
CA PHE A 120 -24.57 0.30 -27.05
C PHE A 120 -25.08 1.65 -27.56
N VAL A 121 -24.22 2.54 -28.05
CA VAL A 121 -24.61 3.85 -28.61
C VAL A 121 -25.59 3.70 -29.78
N PHE A 122 -25.43 2.66 -30.59
CA PHE A 122 -26.31 2.37 -31.73
C PHE A 122 -27.50 1.46 -31.39
N SER A 123 -27.78 1.25 -30.09
CA SER A 123 -28.80 0.31 -29.64
C SER A 123 -30.19 0.94 -29.44
N PRO A 124 -31.27 0.13 -29.51
CA PRO A 124 -32.63 0.59 -29.18
C PRO A 124 -32.78 1.20 -27.79
N ALA A 125 -31.92 0.85 -26.83
CA ALA A 125 -31.96 1.40 -25.48
C ALA A 125 -31.68 2.92 -25.48
N VAL A 126 -30.88 3.40 -26.44
CA VAL A 126 -30.52 4.82 -26.59
C VAL A 126 -31.50 5.58 -27.47
N TYR A 127 -32.22 4.87 -28.36
CA TYR A 127 -33.22 5.45 -29.27
C TYR A 127 -34.60 5.70 -28.63
N GLN A 128 -34.82 5.33 -27.36
CA GLN A 128 -36.02 5.72 -26.62
C GLN A 128 -36.06 7.24 -26.35
N TYR A 129 -34.92 7.92 -26.46
CA TYR A 129 -34.82 9.38 -26.39
C TYR A 129 -35.00 9.96 -27.80
N GLN A 130 -35.85 10.97 -28.01
CA GLN A 130 -36.01 11.60 -29.35
C GLN A 130 -34.67 12.24 -29.78
N TRP A 131 -34.09 11.79 -30.90
CA TRP A 131 -32.79 12.26 -31.40
C TRP A 131 -32.88 13.50 -32.31
N GLY A 132 -33.81 14.43 -32.04
CA GLY A 132 -34.03 15.57 -32.96
C GLY A 132 -34.14 15.11 -34.42
N GLU A 133 -33.55 15.88 -35.35
CA GLU A 133 -33.54 15.56 -36.79
C GLU A 133 -32.37 14.65 -37.23
N ILE A 134 -31.51 14.15 -36.33
CA ILE A 134 -30.31 13.39 -36.72
C ILE A 134 -30.69 11.93 -36.99
N PRO A 135 -30.60 11.45 -38.25
CA PRO A 135 -30.92 10.07 -38.57
C PRO A 135 -29.80 9.16 -38.08
N ILE A 136 -30.06 8.33 -37.06
CA ILE A 136 -29.13 7.26 -36.69
C ILE A 136 -29.62 5.96 -37.28
N TYR A 137 -28.69 5.22 -37.87
CA TYR A 137 -28.98 3.92 -38.42
C TYR A 137 -29.29 2.91 -37.30
N ARG A 138 -30.57 2.54 -37.19
CA ARG A 138 -31.02 1.51 -36.25
C ARG A 138 -30.75 0.12 -36.79
N ILE A 139 -30.06 -0.71 -36.01
CA ILE A 139 -29.93 -2.13 -36.28
C ILE A 139 -31.27 -2.80 -35.95
N LYS A 140 -32.10 -3.07 -36.97
CA LYS A 140 -33.47 -3.61 -36.81
C LYS A 140 -33.53 -4.95 -36.06
N SER A 141 -32.48 -5.76 -36.13
CA SER A 141 -32.39 -7.07 -35.46
C SER A 141 -32.03 -7.00 -33.97
N LEU A 142 -31.57 -5.84 -33.48
CA LEU A 142 -31.17 -5.66 -32.09
C LEU A 142 -32.41 -5.34 -31.24
N LYS A 143 -32.71 -6.19 -30.26
CA LYS A 143 -33.74 -5.96 -29.23
C LYS A 143 -33.08 -5.48 -27.93
N GLN A 144 -33.86 -4.84 -27.05
CA GLN A 144 -33.37 -4.37 -25.75
C GLN A 144 -32.79 -5.53 -24.90
N ASP A 145 -33.40 -6.72 -24.97
CA ASP A 145 -32.90 -7.90 -24.25
C ASP A 145 -31.51 -8.34 -24.73
N HIS A 146 -31.17 -8.15 -26.02
CA HIS A 146 -29.84 -8.46 -26.53
C HIS A 146 -28.75 -7.58 -25.88
N ILE A 147 -29.09 -6.34 -25.49
CA ILE A 147 -28.19 -5.45 -24.77
C ILE A 147 -27.93 -5.99 -23.36
N PHE A 148 -28.98 -6.38 -22.64
CA PHE A 148 -28.84 -6.96 -21.30
C PHE A 148 -28.01 -8.25 -21.31
N TYR A 149 -28.28 -9.17 -22.25
CA TYR A 149 -27.49 -10.41 -22.35
C TYR A 149 -26.04 -10.16 -22.75
N SER A 150 -25.79 -9.24 -23.69
CA SER A 150 -24.42 -8.89 -24.09
C SER A 150 -23.65 -8.20 -22.96
N GLN A 151 -24.33 -7.40 -22.12
CA GLN A 151 -23.73 -6.82 -20.92
C GLN A 151 -23.30 -7.90 -19.93
N VAL A 152 -24.17 -8.87 -19.64
CA VAL A 152 -23.84 -10.00 -18.75
C VAL A 152 -22.65 -10.79 -19.30
N LEU A 153 -22.65 -11.09 -20.60
CA LEU A 153 -21.55 -11.78 -21.27
C LEU A 153 -20.24 -11.00 -21.16
N LEU A 154 -20.26 -9.68 -21.39
CA LEU A 154 -19.09 -8.83 -21.30
C LEU A 154 -18.49 -8.87 -19.88
N VAL A 155 -19.34 -8.69 -18.85
CA VAL A 155 -18.88 -8.74 -17.45
C VAL A 155 -18.37 -10.13 -17.07
N ALA A 156 -18.98 -11.20 -17.61
CA ALA A 156 -18.48 -12.56 -17.41
C ALA A 156 -17.05 -12.72 -17.95
N ILE A 157 -16.80 -12.27 -19.19
CA ILE A 157 -15.50 -12.36 -19.86
C ILE A 157 -14.45 -11.48 -19.16
N GLN A 158 -14.82 -10.25 -18.78
CA GLN A 158 -13.89 -9.30 -18.18
C GLN A 158 -13.58 -9.59 -16.70
N LEU A 159 -14.53 -10.14 -15.94
CA LEU A 159 -14.41 -10.26 -14.49
C LEU A 159 -14.63 -11.68 -13.96
N ALA A 160 -15.74 -12.32 -14.30
CA ALA A 160 -16.09 -13.61 -13.69
C ALA A 160 -15.10 -14.72 -14.08
N ILE A 161 -14.83 -14.89 -15.38
CA ILE A 161 -13.92 -15.93 -15.89
C ILE A 161 -12.49 -15.71 -15.37
N PRO A 162 -11.89 -14.50 -15.45
CA PRO A 162 -10.58 -14.27 -14.85
C PRO A 162 -10.54 -14.48 -13.33
N SER A 163 -11.61 -14.13 -12.62
CA SER A 163 -11.68 -14.32 -11.17
C SER A 163 -11.73 -15.80 -10.78
N LEU A 164 -12.51 -16.61 -11.51
CA LEU A 164 -12.52 -18.07 -11.33
C LEU A 164 -11.16 -18.69 -11.65
N TRP A 165 -10.50 -18.24 -12.71
CA TRP A 165 -9.14 -18.66 -13.03
C TRP A 165 -8.15 -18.29 -11.91
N LEU A 166 -8.23 -17.08 -11.35
CA LEU A 166 -7.36 -16.66 -10.25
C LEU A 166 -7.55 -17.52 -9.00
N LEU A 167 -8.78 -17.95 -8.68
CA LEU A 167 -9.06 -18.83 -7.53
C LEU A 167 -8.40 -20.21 -7.63
N THR A 168 -7.95 -20.63 -8.82
CA THR A 168 -7.17 -21.87 -8.98
C THR A 168 -5.70 -21.73 -8.55
N LYS A 169 -5.25 -20.52 -8.21
CA LYS A 169 -3.87 -20.22 -7.79
C LYS A 169 -3.73 -20.15 -6.27
N LYS A 170 -2.51 -20.34 -5.78
CA LYS A 170 -2.16 -20.07 -4.37
C LYS A 170 -2.17 -18.55 -4.13
N LEU A 171 -3.19 -18.07 -3.42
CA LEU A 171 -3.42 -16.65 -3.17
C LEU A 171 -3.45 -16.35 -1.66
N GLU A 172 -3.08 -15.13 -1.30
CA GLU A 172 -3.26 -14.59 0.05
C GLU A 172 -4.77 -14.49 0.37
N LYS A 173 -5.17 -14.79 1.62
CA LYS A 173 -6.60 -14.78 2.03
C LYS A 173 -7.31 -13.46 1.72
N GLN A 174 -6.60 -12.33 1.78
CA GLN A 174 -7.14 -11.02 1.47
C GLN A 174 -7.55 -10.90 0.00
N VAL A 175 -6.76 -11.43 -0.93
CA VAL A 175 -7.06 -11.41 -2.37
C VAL A 175 -8.31 -12.25 -2.68
N VAL A 176 -8.45 -13.39 -2.00
CA VAL A 176 -9.61 -14.28 -2.15
C VAL A 176 -10.93 -13.58 -1.80
N ILE A 177 -10.96 -12.76 -0.74
CA ILE A 177 -12.16 -11.99 -0.36
C ILE A 177 -12.56 -11.00 -1.46
N HIS A 178 -11.58 -10.34 -2.09
CA HIS A 178 -11.86 -9.42 -3.21
C HIS A 178 -12.45 -10.16 -4.41
N LEU A 179 -11.93 -11.35 -4.73
CA LEU A 179 -12.44 -12.21 -5.80
C LEU A 179 -13.88 -12.66 -5.53
N TYR A 180 -14.22 -13.04 -4.29
CA TYR A 180 -15.61 -13.36 -3.94
C TYR A 180 -16.53 -12.15 -4.10
N GLY A 181 -16.09 -10.94 -3.73
CA GLY A 181 -16.86 -9.71 -3.96
C GLY A 181 -17.14 -9.45 -5.44
N VAL A 182 -16.16 -9.73 -6.32
CA VAL A 182 -16.31 -9.58 -7.78
C VAL A 182 -17.27 -10.63 -8.35
N LEU A 183 -17.18 -11.88 -7.90
CA LEU A 183 -18.10 -12.94 -8.31
C LEU A 183 -19.53 -12.68 -7.84
N ALA A 184 -19.70 -12.19 -6.61
CA ALA A 184 -20.99 -11.74 -6.11
C ALA A 184 -21.56 -10.58 -6.94
N LEU A 185 -20.73 -9.58 -7.28
CA LEU A 185 -21.13 -8.49 -8.17
C LEU A 185 -21.61 -9.00 -9.53
N PHE A 186 -20.88 -9.94 -10.13
CA PHE A 186 -21.29 -10.58 -11.38
C PHE A 186 -22.64 -11.29 -11.25
N ILE A 187 -22.86 -12.07 -10.19
CA ILE A 187 -24.12 -12.77 -9.94
C ILE A 187 -25.29 -11.79 -9.86
N PHE A 188 -25.15 -10.70 -9.11
CA PHE A 188 -26.21 -9.69 -8.99
C PHE A 188 -26.49 -8.96 -10.32
N ILE A 189 -25.44 -8.62 -11.07
CA ILE A 189 -25.57 -8.04 -12.42
C ILE A 189 -26.28 -9.02 -13.37
N ALA A 190 -25.92 -10.30 -13.32
CA ALA A 190 -26.48 -11.34 -14.18
C ALA A 190 -27.96 -11.58 -13.88
N LEU A 191 -28.30 -11.86 -12.61
CA LEU A 191 -29.68 -12.09 -12.18
C LEU A 191 -30.56 -10.88 -12.45
N GLY A 192 -30.05 -9.68 -12.13
CA GLY A 192 -30.78 -8.43 -12.34
C GLY A 192 -31.12 -8.17 -13.81
N ASN A 193 -30.18 -8.44 -14.72
CA ASN A 193 -30.40 -8.28 -16.16
C ASN A 193 -31.28 -9.38 -16.76
N ILE A 194 -31.03 -10.65 -16.41
CA ILE A 194 -31.75 -11.80 -16.98
C ILE A 194 -33.21 -11.80 -16.55
N PHE A 195 -33.48 -11.56 -15.27
CA PHE A 195 -34.84 -11.57 -14.71
C PHE A 195 -35.48 -10.18 -14.65
N LYS A 196 -34.76 -9.13 -15.04
CA LYS A 196 -35.21 -7.72 -14.98
C LYS A 196 -35.58 -7.26 -13.56
N ILE A 197 -34.90 -7.82 -12.55
CA ILE A 197 -35.11 -7.50 -11.13
C ILE A 197 -34.07 -6.46 -10.70
N TRP A 198 -34.43 -5.18 -10.87
CA TRP A 198 -33.53 -4.05 -10.59
C TRP A 198 -33.13 -3.92 -9.10
N THR A 199 -33.98 -4.37 -8.18
CA THR A 199 -33.64 -4.46 -6.75
C THR A 199 -32.45 -5.39 -6.51
N ILE A 200 -32.40 -6.55 -7.17
CA ILE A 200 -31.27 -7.47 -7.08
C ILE A 200 -30.03 -6.85 -7.73
N TYR A 201 -30.19 -6.21 -8.89
CA TYR A 201 -29.08 -5.55 -9.58
C TYR A 201 -28.43 -4.49 -8.67
N TYR A 202 -29.18 -3.47 -8.28
CA TYR A 202 -28.63 -2.30 -7.59
C TYR A 202 -28.40 -2.55 -6.10
N GLY A 203 -29.35 -3.22 -5.44
CA GLY A 203 -29.22 -3.60 -4.03
C GLY A 203 -28.10 -4.64 -3.82
N GLY A 204 -28.06 -5.69 -4.64
CA GLY A 204 -27.00 -6.70 -4.57
C GLY A 204 -25.62 -6.12 -4.89
N SER A 205 -25.50 -5.24 -5.88
CA SER A 205 -24.26 -4.53 -6.17
C SER A 205 -23.81 -3.61 -5.02
N SER A 206 -24.72 -3.18 -4.13
CA SER A 206 -24.34 -2.41 -2.94
C SER A 206 -23.73 -3.30 -1.86
N LEU A 207 -24.20 -4.54 -1.73
CA LEU A 207 -23.67 -5.51 -0.76
C LEU A 207 -22.18 -5.80 -1.03
N THR A 208 -21.75 -5.75 -2.28
CA THR A 208 -20.35 -5.99 -2.66
C THR A 208 -19.44 -4.84 -2.21
N ALA A 209 -19.95 -3.61 -2.14
CA ALA A 209 -19.24 -2.46 -1.56
C ALA A 209 -18.92 -2.70 -0.09
N PHE A 210 -19.87 -3.25 0.69
CA PHE A 210 -19.65 -3.60 2.09
C PHE A 210 -18.62 -4.72 2.25
N VAL A 211 -18.66 -5.74 1.38
CA VAL A 211 -17.65 -6.80 1.38
C VAL A 211 -16.24 -6.23 1.14
N TRP A 212 -16.09 -5.32 0.17
CA TRP A 212 -14.79 -4.69 -0.10
C TRP A 212 -14.36 -3.70 0.99
N ALA A 213 -15.30 -2.93 1.56
CA ALA A 213 -15.03 -2.08 2.72
C ALA A 213 -14.54 -2.90 3.92
N TRP A 214 -15.22 -4.01 4.20
CA TRP A 214 -14.87 -4.95 5.26
C TRP A 214 -13.51 -5.61 5.02
N ALA A 215 -13.22 -6.04 3.79
CA ALA A 215 -11.94 -6.64 3.44
C ALA A 215 -10.77 -5.72 3.75
N VAL A 216 -10.91 -4.43 3.41
CA VAL A 216 -9.91 -3.41 3.68
C VAL A 216 -9.87 -3.03 5.17
N TYR A 217 -11.02 -2.89 5.84
CA TYR A 217 -11.10 -2.65 7.28
C TYR A 217 -10.41 -3.75 8.10
N ARG A 218 -10.68 -5.02 7.76
CA ARG A 218 -10.06 -6.18 8.39
C ARG A 218 -8.55 -6.18 8.21
N ASP A 219 -8.07 -5.82 7.02
CA ASP A 219 -6.63 -5.70 6.77
C ASP A 219 -5.98 -4.59 7.62
N ILE A 220 -6.68 -3.46 7.80
CA ILE A 220 -6.23 -2.40 8.70
C ILE A 220 -6.16 -2.88 10.14
N GLN A 221 -7.19 -3.59 10.62
CA GLN A 221 -7.22 -4.12 11.97
C GLN A 221 -6.10 -5.13 12.19
N LEU A 222 -5.90 -6.08 11.28
CA LEU A 222 -4.79 -7.04 11.34
C LEU A 222 -3.43 -6.33 11.35
N THR A 223 -3.27 -5.27 10.57
CA THR A 223 -2.02 -4.48 10.55
C THR A 223 -1.83 -3.71 11.85
N ASN A 224 -2.87 -3.06 12.37
CA ASN A 224 -2.79 -2.31 13.63
C ASN A 224 -2.57 -3.24 14.82
N GLU A 225 -3.16 -4.43 14.79
CA GLU A 225 -2.94 -5.50 15.76
C GLU A 225 -1.49 -5.98 15.69
N LYS A 226 -0.93 -6.22 14.50
CA LYS A 226 0.51 -6.50 14.32
C LYS A 226 1.40 -5.40 14.89
N VAL A 227 1.06 -4.12 14.67
CA VAL A 227 1.81 -2.97 15.23
C VAL A 227 1.69 -2.93 16.75
N LYS A 228 0.50 -3.18 17.30
CA LYS A 228 0.25 -3.22 18.74
C LYS A 228 0.98 -4.39 19.40
N LEU A 229 0.94 -5.57 18.79
CA LEU A 229 1.70 -6.75 19.21
C LEU A 229 3.20 -6.48 19.15
N HIS A 230 3.71 -5.83 18.10
CA HIS A 230 5.11 -5.42 18.02
C HIS A 230 5.50 -4.46 19.15
N TYR A 231 4.64 -3.48 19.48
CA TYR A 231 4.88 -2.57 20.59
C TYR A 231 4.84 -3.28 21.96
N GLN A 232 3.87 -4.18 22.17
CA GLN A 232 3.79 -5.01 23.37
C GLN A 232 5.00 -5.93 23.48
N TYR A 233 5.48 -6.48 22.37
CA TYR A 233 6.65 -7.33 22.31
C TYR A 233 7.93 -6.55 22.64
N LYS A 234 8.10 -5.34 22.10
CA LYS A 234 9.18 -4.42 22.52
C LYS A 234 9.12 -4.07 24.00
N ASN A 235 7.93 -3.88 24.56
CA ASN A 235 7.77 -3.62 25.99
C ASN A 235 8.06 -4.85 26.85
N ALA A 236 7.61 -6.04 26.43
CA ALA A 236 7.92 -7.31 27.07
C ALA A 236 9.42 -7.60 27.02
N LEU A 237 10.06 -7.28 25.91
CA LEU A 237 11.50 -7.35 25.76
C LEU A 237 12.23 -6.36 26.67
N ALA A 238 11.79 -5.11 26.71
CA ALA A 238 12.32 -4.15 27.66
C ALA A 238 12.24 -4.76 29.06
N ILE A 239 11.05 -5.21 29.50
CA ILE A 239 10.86 -5.87 30.79
C ILE A 239 11.81 -7.06 30.99
N ALA A 240 12.01 -7.91 29.98
CA ALA A 240 12.96 -9.03 30.04
C ALA A 240 14.43 -8.59 30.09
N GLN A 241 14.79 -7.46 29.45
CA GLN A 241 16.11 -6.80 29.57
C GLN A 241 16.31 -6.20 30.97
N TYR A 242 15.24 -5.79 31.66
CA TYR A 242 15.27 -5.21 33.01
C TYR A 242 15.07 -6.25 34.14
N ALA A 243 14.55 -7.45 33.83
CA ALA A 243 14.24 -8.48 34.81
C ALA A 243 15.32 -9.58 34.87
N ALA A 244 16.52 -9.22 35.33
CA ALA A 244 17.46 -10.22 35.83
C ALA A 244 17.29 -10.36 37.35
N PRO A 245 17.02 -11.57 37.88
CA PRO A 245 17.11 -11.82 39.31
C PRO A 245 18.57 -12.11 39.68
N SER A 246 19.25 -11.18 40.34
CA SER A 246 20.26 -11.44 41.37
C SER A 246 20.98 -10.15 41.74
N ASN A 247 20.85 -9.74 43.01
CA ASN A 247 21.73 -8.94 43.89
C ASN A 247 22.86 -8.03 43.32
N SER A 248 22.79 -7.59 42.08
CA SER A 248 23.75 -6.75 41.40
C SER A 248 22.99 -5.58 40.76
N GLY A 249 23.43 -4.38 41.07
CA GLY A 249 22.74 -3.16 40.68
C GLY A 249 22.66 -3.01 39.16
N PHE A 250 21.51 -2.55 38.69
CA PHE A 250 21.18 -2.27 37.29
C PHE A 250 22.29 -1.53 36.49
N THR A 251 23.11 -0.73 37.17
CA THR A 251 24.21 0.08 36.62
C THR A 251 25.50 -0.69 36.27
N GLN A 252 25.64 -1.97 36.67
CA GLN A 252 26.84 -2.76 36.34
C GLN A 252 26.81 -3.39 34.93
N TYR A 253 25.63 -3.52 34.32
CA TYR A 253 25.48 -4.14 32.99
C TYR A 253 25.39 -3.13 31.84
N TYR A 254 25.18 -1.84 32.16
CA TYR A 254 25.12 -0.74 31.19
C TYR A 254 25.91 0.45 31.75
N PRO A 255 27.21 0.56 31.44
CA PRO A 255 27.98 1.74 31.82
C PRO A 255 27.38 2.98 31.15
N THR A 256 27.34 4.09 31.88
CA THR A 256 26.92 5.42 31.38
C THR A 256 27.80 5.96 30.24
N GLN A 257 28.84 5.22 29.87
CA GLN A 257 29.73 5.47 28.73
C GLN A 257 29.81 4.21 27.88
N LEU A 258 29.75 4.36 26.55
CA LEU A 258 29.92 3.25 25.60
C LEU A 258 31.24 2.53 25.89
N ASN A 259 31.18 1.24 26.21
CA ASN A 259 32.38 0.43 26.32
C ASN A 259 32.82 0.03 24.91
N GLU A 260 33.83 0.73 24.37
CA GLU A 260 34.39 0.48 23.04
C GLU A 260 34.94 -0.95 22.85
N SER A 261 35.14 -1.70 23.95
CA SER A 261 35.58 -3.10 23.89
C SER A 261 34.46 -4.10 23.57
N TYR A 262 33.18 -3.69 23.62
CA TYR A 262 32.08 -4.57 23.21
C TYR A 262 32.08 -4.76 21.69
N PRO A 263 31.85 -5.98 21.16
CA PRO A 263 31.97 -6.31 19.74
C PRO A 263 30.79 -5.82 18.89
N PHE A 264 30.51 -4.51 18.94
CA PHE A 264 29.44 -3.88 18.17
C PHE A 264 29.63 -4.11 16.67
N ARG A 265 30.85 -3.99 16.18
CA ARG A 265 31.15 -4.12 14.74
C ARG A 265 30.86 -5.53 14.23
N GLU A 266 31.27 -6.55 14.97
CA GLU A 266 31.07 -7.96 14.63
C GLU A 266 29.59 -8.31 14.72
N ARG A 267 28.88 -7.77 15.72
CA ARG A 267 27.43 -7.96 15.89
C ARG A 267 26.65 -7.35 14.73
N GLU A 268 26.88 -6.07 14.42
CA GLU A 268 26.21 -5.40 13.30
C GLU A 268 26.53 -6.07 11.96
N SER A 269 27.75 -6.57 11.79
CA SER A 269 28.15 -7.35 10.62
C SER A 269 27.34 -8.65 10.52
N LEU A 270 27.19 -9.42 11.61
CA LEU A 270 26.38 -10.63 11.60
C LEU A 270 24.91 -10.32 11.27
N LEU A 271 24.32 -9.33 11.95
CA LEU A 271 22.95 -8.89 11.71
C LEU A 271 22.75 -8.50 10.25
N GLU A 272 23.66 -7.72 9.67
CA GLU A 272 23.61 -7.37 8.24
C GLU A 272 23.61 -8.63 7.36
N ALA A 273 24.48 -9.61 7.62
CA ALA A 273 24.55 -10.81 6.79
C ALA A 273 23.32 -11.70 6.89
N VAL A 274 22.71 -11.77 8.08
CA VAL A 274 21.43 -12.44 8.30
C VAL A 274 20.34 -11.69 7.55
N ILE A 275 20.26 -10.36 7.68
CA ILE A 275 19.29 -9.50 6.98
C ILE A 275 19.46 -9.52 5.46
N THR A 276 20.67 -9.71 4.93
CA THR A 276 20.92 -9.72 3.48
C THR A 276 20.94 -11.13 2.89
N GLY A 277 20.54 -12.16 3.64
CA GLY A 277 20.52 -13.55 3.19
C GLY A 277 21.87 -14.07 2.66
N SER A 278 22.99 -13.47 3.10
CA SER A 278 24.33 -13.69 2.53
C SER A 278 24.98 -14.95 3.11
N VAL A 279 24.38 -16.10 2.82
CA VAL A 279 24.64 -17.39 3.49
C VAL A 279 26.12 -17.77 3.54
N GLY A 280 26.89 -17.49 2.47
CA GLY A 280 28.32 -17.80 2.43
C GLY A 280 29.21 -17.02 3.39
N LEU A 281 28.69 -15.98 4.06
CA LEU A 281 29.43 -15.13 5.01
C LEU A 281 28.97 -15.29 6.46
N ILE A 282 27.88 -16.01 6.71
CA ILE A 282 27.23 -16.05 8.04
C ILE A 282 28.09 -16.81 9.03
N ASP A 283 28.56 -18.01 8.68
CA ASP A 283 29.41 -18.80 9.57
C ASP A 283 30.71 -18.05 9.95
N VAL A 284 31.28 -17.31 8.99
CA VAL A 284 32.49 -16.50 9.20
C VAL A 284 32.23 -15.29 10.09
N ARG A 285 31.07 -14.63 9.95
CA ARG A 285 30.72 -13.46 10.77
C ARG A 285 30.29 -13.88 12.19
N LEU A 286 29.55 -14.99 12.31
CA LEU A 286 29.13 -15.54 13.59
C LEU A 286 30.34 -15.99 14.41
N SER A 287 31.26 -16.77 13.83
CA SER A 287 32.49 -17.19 14.54
C SER A 287 33.33 -16.01 15.05
N LYS A 288 33.45 -14.94 14.26
CA LYS A 288 34.10 -13.69 14.70
C LYS A 288 33.38 -13.04 15.87
N LEU A 289 32.04 -12.98 15.83
CA LEU A 289 31.25 -12.43 16.94
C LEU A 289 31.42 -13.25 18.22
N LEU A 290 31.29 -14.58 18.15
CA LEU A 290 31.43 -15.46 19.31
C LEU A 290 32.83 -15.34 19.93
N SER A 291 33.88 -15.32 19.10
CA SER A 291 35.25 -15.09 19.57
C SER A 291 35.39 -13.74 20.27
N ALA A 292 34.83 -12.67 19.71
CA ALA A 292 34.93 -11.34 20.28
C ALA A 292 34.09 -11.19 21.56
N LEU A 293 32.92 -11.83 21.63
CA LEU A 293 32.11 -11.91 22.85
C LEU A 293 32.87 -12.64 23.95
N ASN A 294 33.50 -13.77 23.65
CA ASN A 294 34.23 -14.54 24.66
C ASN A 294 35.43 -13.75 25.22
N MET A 295 36.12 -12.99 24.36
CA MET A 295 37.17 -12.06 24.79
C MET A 295 36.61 -10.92 25.66
N PHE A 296 35.49 -10.32 25.26
CA PHE A 296 34.85 -9.23 25.98
C PHE A 296 34.38 -9.64 27.38
N THR A 297 33.75 -10.82 27.49
CA THR A 297 33.26 -11.33 28.78
C THR A 297 34.34 -11.98 29.62
N GLN A 298 35.58 -12.09 29.12
CA GLN A 298 36.69 -12.77 29.79
C GLN A 298 36.32 -14.22 30.18
N ALA A 299 35.54 -14.89 29.33
CA ALA A 299 34.98 -16.22 29.59
C ALA A 299 34.10 -16.34 30.87
N ASP A 300 33.58 -15.23 31.40
CA ASP A 300 32.57 -15.27 32.47
C ASP A 300 31.23 -15.76 31.91
N LEU A 301 30.77 -16.91 32.39
CA LEU A 301 29.55 -17.57 31.92
C LEU A 301 28.28 -16.74 32.16
N VAL A 302 28.19 -16.02 33.28
CA VAL A 302 27.01 -15.24 33.65
C VAL A 302 26.88 -14.03 32.72
N ILE A 303 28.00 -13.34 32.48
CA ILE A 303 28.04 -12.21 31.55
C ILE A 303 27.82 -12.70 30.11
N TYR A 304 28.45 -13.82 29.72
CA TYR A 304 28.28 -14.41 28.39
C TYR A 304 26.83 -14.79 28.11
N ARG A 305 26.15 -15.44 29.06
CA ARG A 305 24.72 -15.75 28.96
C ARG A 305 23.87 -14.50 28.71
N SER A 306 24.13 -13.42 29.43
CA SER A 306 23.43 -12.15 29.23
C SER A 306 23.66 -11.59 27.82
N ARG A 307 24.91 -11.60 27.33
CA ARG A 307 25.25 -11.08 25.99
C ARG A 307 24.75 -11.99 24.86
N ALA A 308 24.76 -13.29 25.05
CA ALA A 308 24.21 -14.25 24.10
C ALA A 308 22.70 -14.09 23.92
N LYS A 309 21.94 -13.89 25.01
CA LYS A 309 20.50 -13.60 24.92
C LYS A 309 20.21 -12.27 24.21
N GLU A 310 21.06 -11.26 24.39
CA GLU A 310 20.98 -10.00 23.65
C GLU A 310 21.15 -10.22 22.15
N VAL A 311 22.19 -10.95 21.74
CA VAL A 311 22.45 -11.27 20.32
C VAL A 311 21.32 -12.12 19.73
N LEU A 312 20.88 -13.16 20.44
CA LEU A 312 19.77 -14.01 20.03
C LEU A 312 18.51 -13.17 19.79
N PHE A 313 18.18 -12.28 20.72
CA PHE A 313 17.07 -11.37 20.55
C PHE A 313 17.21 -10.50 19.29
N MET A 314 18.36 -9.87 19.07
CA MET A 314 18.56 -8.97 17.93
C MET A 314 18.45 -9.72 16.59
N LEU A 315 18.96 -10.95 16.52
CA LEU A 315 18.81 -11.82 15.35
C LEU A 315 17.33 -12.08 15.07
N TYR A 316 16.58 -12.48 16.08
CA TYR A 316 15.15 -12.73 15.98
C TYR A 316 14.34 -11.49 15.61
N ASP A 317 14.59 -10.34 16.25
CA ASP A 317 13.92 -9.07 15.95
C ASP A 317 14.15 -8.65 14.49
N SER A 318 15.39 -8.81 14.00
CA SER A 318 15.74 -8.47 12.62
C SER A 318 14.96 -9.30 11.59
N VAL A 319 14.73 -10.59 11.87
CA VAL A 319 13.98 -11.50 10.98
C VAL A 319 12.46 -11.35 11.17
N ILE A 320 11.96 -11.20 12.40
CA ILE A 320 10.54 -10.98 12.68
C ILE A 320 10.05 -9.70 12.00
N TYR A 321 10.83 -8.63 12.08
CA TYR A 321 10.55 -7.36 11.40
C TYR A 321 10.41 -7.52 9.89
N LYS A 322 11.18 -8.44 9.29
CA LYS A 322 11.22 -8.69 7.84
C LYS A 322 10.16 -9.69 7.36
N CYS A 323 9.91 -10.76 8.12
CA CYS A 323 9.05 -11.88 7.72
C CYS A 323 7.58 -11.75 8.14
N GLY A 324 7.26 -10.94 9.16
CA GLY A 324 5.89 -10.62 9.56
C GLY A 324 5.05 -11.80 10.12
N ASN A 325 5.60 -13.02 10.20
CA ASN A 325 5.06 -14.15 10.95
C ASN A 325 5.83 -14.31 12.27
N GLY A 326 5.45 -13.51 13.27
CA GLY A 326 6.21 -13.39 14.52
C GLY A 326 5.88 -14.45 15.56
N GLU A 327 4.68 -15.03 15.57
CA GLU A 327 4.19 -15.84 16.70
C GLU A 327 5.06 -17.10 16.93
N GLU A 328 5.36 -17.86 15.88
CA GLU A 328 6.21 -19.05 15.96
C GLU A 328 7.67 -18.71 16.31
N LEU A 329 8.18 -17.59 15.76
CA LEU A 329 9.53 -17.11 16.04
C LEU A 329 9.68 -16.60 17.48
N ILE A 330 8.65 -15.97 18.03
CA ILE A 330 8.61 -15.48 19.40
C ILE A 330 8.65 -16.65 20.39
N ILE A 331 7.81 -17.67 20.17
CA ILE A 331 7.79 -18.88 21.00
C ILE A 331 9.16 -19.57 20.96
N ARG A 332 9.77 -19.65 19.77
CA ARG A 332 11.10 -20.24 19.60
C ARG A 332 12.19 -19.43 20.32
N LEU A 333 12.17 -18.11 20.21
CA LEU A 333 13.09 -17.22 20.92
C LEU A 333 12.99 -17.39 22.45
N GLU A 334 11.77 -17.47 23.00
CA GLU A 334 11.55 -17.69 24.44
C GLU A 334 12.15 -19.03 24.89
N ASN A 335 11.87 -20.11 24.15
CA ASN A 335 12.41 -21.44 24.44
C ASN A 335 13.95 -21.44 24.41
N LYS A 336 14.54 -20.83 23.37
CA LYS A 336 16.01 -20.76 23.22
C LYS A 336 16.66 -19.85 24.26
N GLY A 337 15.97 -18.81 24.71
CA GLY A 337 16.38 -18.01 25.87
C GLY A 337 16.49 -18.84 27.15
N GLN A 338 15.51 -19.72 27.40
CA GLN A 338 15.56 -20.65 28.54
C GLN A 338 16.65 -21.71 28.39
N GLU A 339 16.90 -22.22 27.18
CA GLU A 339 18.01 -23.13 26.91
C GLU A 339 19.37 -22.46 27.23
N ILE A 340 19.55 -21.19 26.85
CA ILE A 340 20.75 -20.41 27.21
C ILE A 340 20.86 -20.21 28.73
N ASP A 341 19.75 -19.98 29.42
CA ASP A 341 19.75 -19.85 30.89
C ASP A 341 20.19 -21.14 31.59
N ASN A 342 19.83 -22.30 31.05
CA ASN A 342 20.17 -23.61 31.59
C ASN A 342 21.49 -24.20 31.06
N ALA A 343 22.17 -23.53 30.12
CA ALA A 343 23.40 -24.01 29.53
C ALA A 343 24.53 -24.17 30.57
N SER A 344 25.25 -25.30 30.52
CA SER A 344 26.32 -25.65 31.47
C SER A 344 27.58 -24.82 31.29
N ASP A 345 27.84 -24.37 30.06
CA ASP A 345 29.08 -23.73 29.64
C ASP A 345 28.87 -22.85 28.40
N ILE A 346 29.90 -22.10 28.04
CA ILE A 346 29.90 -21.17 26.89
C ILE A 346 29.73 -21.93 25.57
N HIS A 347 30.29 -23.14 25.43
CA HIS A 347 30.19 -23.91 24.21
C HIS A 347 28.76 -24.36 23.90
N ALA A 348 27.98 -24.72 24.94
CA ALA A 348 26.57 -25.01 24.81
C ALA A 348 25.77 -23.78 24.33
N ILE A 349 26.10 -22.58 24.82
CA ILE A 349 25.50 -21.32 24.38
C ILE A 349 25.86 -21.01 22.92
N ASP A 350 27.13 -21.21 22.54
CA ASP A 350 27.60 -21.02 21.16
C ASP A 350 26.87 -21.93 20.18
N ALA A 351 26.66 -23.19 20.54
CA ALA A 351 25.91 -24.14 19.72
C ALA A 351 24.47 -23.68 19.45
N ILE A 352 23.80 -23.12 20.48
CA ILE A 352 22.47 -22.53 20.34
C ILE A 352 22.49 -21.35 19.37
N LEU A 353 23.44 -20.42 19.53
CA LEU A 353 23.53 -19.25 18.64
C LEU A 353 23.81 -19.65 17.18
N VAL A 354 24.60 -20.69 16.95
CA VAL A 354 24.86 -21.26 15.62
C VAL A 354 23.59 -21.84 15.01
N GLU A 355 22.89 -22.72 15.74
CA GLU A 355 21.64 -23.33 15.28
C GLU A 355 20.63 -22.26 14.87
N GLU A 356 20.43 -21.27 15.73
CA GLU A 356 19.39 -20.26 15.54
C GLU A 356 19.73 -19.27 14.43
N THR A 357 21.00 -18.90 14.29
CA THR A 357 21.44 -18.06 13.16
C THR A 357 21.19 -18.76 11.82
N GLN A 358 21.46 -20.05 11.73
CA GLN A 358 21.21 -20.84 10.52
C GLN A 358 19.71 -20.98 10.22
N PHE A 359 18.90 -21.26 11.25
CA PHE A 359 17.45 -21.31 11.13
C PHE A 359 16.87 -19.99 10.58
N LEU A 360 17.22 -18.86 11.21
CA LEU A 360 16.74 -17.54 10.84
C LEU A 360 17.13 -17.15 9.40
N THR A 361 18.33 -17.53 8.97
CA THR A 361 18.79 -17.34 7.59
C THR A 361 17.99 -18.17 6.60
N ALA A 362 17.67 -19.42 6.93
CA ALA A 362 16.90 -20.29 6.06
C ALA A 362 15.46 -19.77 5.90
N SER A 363 14.87 -19.21 6.95
CA SER A 363 13.55 -18.57 6.93
C SER A 363 13.48 -17.34 6.02
N GLU A 364 14.60 -16.67 5.67
CA GLU A 364 14.61 -15.52 4.76
C GLU A 364 14.37 -15.88 3.28
N ARG A 365 14.65 -17.12 2.87
CA ARG A 365 14.65 -17.52 1.45
C ARG A 365 13.26 -17.49 0.78
N GLU A 366 12.21 -17.17 1.51
CA GLU A 366 10.84 -17.05 0.98
C GLU A 366 10.41 -15.61 0.60
N ILE A 367 11.23 -14.56 0.79
CA ILE A 367 10.83 -13.15 0.58
C ILE A 367 11.69 -12.45 -0.51
N PRO A 368 11.12 -11.93 -1.61
CA PRO A 368 11.90 -11.27 -2.67
C PRO A 368 12.43 -9.88 -2.29
N ASP A 369 13.76 -9.66 -2.43
CA ASP A 369 14.52 -8.42 -2.12
C ASP A 369 13.86 -7.10 -2.57
N SER A 370 13.14 -7.11 -3.70
CA SER A 370 12.57 -5.89 -4.31
C SER A 370 11.43 -5.21 -3.53
N LEU A 371 10.87 -5.86 -2.51
CA LEU A 371 9.78 -5.33 -1.68
C LEU A 371 10.29 -4.62 -0.43
N ALA A 372 11.33 -5.16 0.21
CA ALA A 372 11.95 -4.56 1.38
C ALA A 372 12.66 -3.24 1.04
N ASP A 373 13.39 -3.21 -0.08
CA ASP A 373 14.08 -2.02 -0.56
C ASP A 373 13.11 -0.86 -0.85
N LYS A 374 11.91 -1.16 -1.38
CA LYS A 374 10.88 -0.15 -1.64
C LYS A 374 10.25 0.37 -0.36
N SER A 375 9.96 -0.50 0.59
CA SER A 375 9.45 -0.11 1.90
C SER A 375 10.42 0.82 2.63
N LEU A 376 11.73 0.52 2.60
CA LEU A 376 12.76 1.39 3.16
C LEU A 376 12.79 2.77 2.49
N VAL A 377 12.75 2.81 1.15
CA VAL A 377 12.70 4.07 0.41
C VAL A 377 11.46 4.89 0.74
N ASP A 378 10.29 4.27 0.86
CA ASP A 378 9.04 4.98 1.17
C ASP A 378 9.06 5.57 2.59
N ARG A 379 9.69 4.88 3.55
CA ARG A 379 9.92 5.41 4.90
C ARG A 379 10.89 6.59 4.89
N ILE A 380 12.02 6.49 4.18
CA ILE A 380 12.97 7.60 4.00
C ILE A 380 12.27 8.82 3.37
N LYS A 381 11.44 8.62 2.33
CA LYS A 381 10.67 9.70 1.70
C LYS A 381 9.68 10.33 2.67
N SER A 382 8.97 9.52 3.45
CA SER A 382 7.98 9.98 4.43
C SER A 382 8.63 10.84 5.52
N PHE A 383 9.77 10.40 6.06
CA PHE A 383 10.55 11.18 7.01
C PHE A 383 10.94 12.55 6.45
N ILE A 384 11.54 12.56 5.25
CA ILE A 384 11.96 13.79 4.57
C ILE A 384 10.77 14.73 4.34
N LEU A 385 9.63 14.21 3.88
CA LEU A 385 8.41 15.01 3.67
C LEU A 385 7.87 15.61 4.98
N SER A 386 8.07 14.95 6.12
CA SER A 386 7.65 15.48 7.42
C SER A 386 8.62 16.50 8.02
N GLN A 387 9.92 16.38 7.73
CA GLN A 387 10.98 17.18 8.36
C GLN A 387 11.74 18.12 7.40
N TYR A 388 11.37 18.23 6.11
CA TYR A 388 12.17 18.94 5.09
C TYR A 388 12.56 20.39 5.47
N HIS A 389 11.76 21.06 6.29
CA HIS A 389 11.98 22.44 6.74
C HIS A 389 13.07 22.58 7.81
N LYS A 390 13.54 21.47 8.40
CA LYS A 390 14.62 21.43 9.40
C LYS A 390 15.95 21.06 8.75
N ASP A 391 17.04 21.26 9.49
CA ASP A 391 18.34 20.71 9.10
C ASP A 391 18.31 19.18 9.30
N ILE A 392 18.35 18.42 8.21
CA ILE A 392 18.26 16.96 8.23
C ILE A 392 19.66 16.40 8.00
N SER A 393 20.16 15.66 8.98
CA SER A 393 21.34 14.84 8.83
C SER A 393 20.97 13.42 8.35
N ILE A 394 21.93 12.71 7.75
CA ILE A 394 21.73 11.31 7.39
C ILE A 394 21.55 10.41 8.61
N SER A 395 22.11 10.81 9.77
CA SER A 395 21.90 10.15 11.07
C SER A 395 20.43 10.20 11.46
N ASP A 396 19.77 11.36 11.34
CA ASP A 396 18.35 11.49 11.71
C ASP A 396 17.46 10.56 10.87
N ILE A 397 17.82 10.37 9.60
CA ILE A 397 17.13 9.44 8.69
C ILE A 397 17.37 7.99 9.12
N VAL A 398 18.61 7.63 9.43
CA VAL A 398 19.01 6.29 9.88
C VAL A 398 18.30 5.90 11.18
N ASP A 399 18.22 6.84 12.13
CA ASP A 399 17.61 6.63 13.44
C ASP A 399 16.09 6.44 13.31
N ASP A 400 15.43 7.19 12.44
CA ASP A 400 13.98 7.07 12.18
C ASP A 400 13.63 5.77 11.43
N VAL A 401 14.43 5.41 10.42
CA VAL A 401 14.13 4.25 9.57
C VAL A 401 14.73 2.94 10.10
N GLY A 402 15.56 2.97 11.13
CA GLY A 402 16.13 1.79 11.76
C GLY A 402 16.96 0.93 10.80
N ALA A 403 17.74 1.57 9.91
CA ALA A 403 18.58 0.89 8.94
C ALA A 403 19.95 1.55 8.82
N SER A 404 21.00 0.76 8.56
CA SER A 404 22.36 1.29 8.49
C SER A 404 22.53 2.38 7.43
N ARG A 405 23.44 3.33 7.69
CA ARG A 405 23.74 4.45 6.77
C ARG A 405 24.05 3.97 5.35
N SER A 406 24.84 2.90 5.22
CA SER A 406 25.22 2.33 3.92
C SER A 406 24.00 1.78 3.18
N HIS A 407 23.14 1.04 3.88
CA HIS A 407 21.91 0.49 3.31
C HIS A 407 20.94 1.59 2.89
N VAL A 408 20.70 2.58 3.75
CA VAL A 408 19.87 3.76 3.45
C VAL A 408 20.36 4.48 2.18
N MET A 409 21.65 4.79 2.09
CA MET A 409 22.20 5.52 0.93
C MET A 409 22.16 4.70 -0.35
N LYS A 410 22.56 3.42 -0.28
CA LYS A 410 22.62 2.52 -1.44
C LYS A 410 21.22 2.20 -1.95
N THR A 411 20.31 1.77 -1.08
CA THR A 411 18.94 1.42 -1.43
C THR A 411 18.17 2.63 -1.95
N PHE A 412 18.31 3.81 -1.31
CA PHE A 412 17.65 5.02 -1.79
C PHE A 412 18.11 5.39 -3.21
N LYS A 413 19.43 5.38 -3.45
CA LYS A 413 19.98 5.66 -4.78
C LYS A 413 19.54 4.64 -5.82
N ASN A 414 19.57 3.35 -5.49
CA ASN A 414 19.22 2.28 -6.42
C ASN A 414 17.74 2.25 -6.79
N VAL A 415 16.84 2.62 -5.87
CA VAL A 415 15.39 2.58 -6.09
C VAL A 415 14.87 3.89 -6.69
N THR A 416 15.49 5.03 -6.39
CA THR A 416 15.01 6.36 -6.82
C THR A 416 15.85 6.99 -7.92
N ASP A 417 16.99 6.40 -8.28
CA ASP A 417 18.02 6.97 -9.17
C ASP A 417 18.58 8.34 -8.71
N GLN A 418 18.36 8.72 -7.45
CA GLN A 418 18.84 9.98 -6.90
C GLN A 418 19.41 9.84 -5.49
N THR A 419 20.26 10.80 -5.11
CA THR A 419 20.78 10.86 -3.74
C THR A 419 19.74 11.45 -2.80
N ILE A 420 19.78 11.05 -1.52
CA ILE A 420 18.91 11.61 -0.47
C ILE A 420 19.03 13.14 -0.40
N LYS A 421 20.25 13.68 -0.53
CA LYS A 421 20.49 15.12 -0.54
C LYS A 421 19.78 15.83 -1.69
N ASN A 422 19.81 15.24 -2.89
CA ASN A 422 19.10 15.78 -4.05
C ASN A 422 17.58 15.71 -3.86
N TYR A 423 17.08 14.63 -3.27
CA TYR A 423 15.66 14.47 -2.99
C TYR A 423 15.15 15.50 -1.96
N ILE A 424 15.92 15.76 -0.90
CA ILE A 424 15.60 16.84 0.06
C ILE A 424 15.50 18.18 -0.66
N ILE A 425 16.47 18.49 -1.53
CA ILE A 425 16.45 19.72 -2.34
C ILE A 425 15.19 19.77 -3.23
N GLU A 426 14.86 18.66 -3.91
CA GLU A 426 13.68 18.57 -4.78
C GLU A 426 12.38 18.88 -4.00
N VAL A 427 12.20 18.24 -2.84
CA VAL A 427 11.04 18.47 -1.96
C VAL A 427 10.96 19.93 -1.51
N ARG A 428 12.08 20.51 -1.06
CA ARG A 428 12.14 21.91 -0.62
C ARG A 428 11.81 22.88 -1.75
N ILE A 429 12.32 22.65 -2.96
CA ILE A 429 12.04 23.50 -4.12
C ILE A 429 10.57 23.40 -4.54
N ASN A 430 9.99 22.21 -4.54
CA ASN A 430 8.58 22.03 -4.85
C ASN A 430 7.68 22.78 -3.85
N LYS A 431 8.00 22.73 -2.55
CA LYS A 431 7.30 23.53 -1.55
C LYS A 431 7.56 25.03 -1.66
N ALA A 432 8.77 25.42 -2.07
CA ALA A 432 9.11 26.82 -2.30
C ALA A 432 8.29 27.44 -3.45
N LYS A 433 8.01 26.69 -4.53
CA LYS A 433 7.15 27.16 -5.64
C LYS A 433 5.77 27.60 -5.15
N GLU A 434 5.16 26.82 -4.24
CA GLU A 434 3.86 27.15 -3.64
C GLU A 434 3.96 28.42 -2.77
N LEU A 435 4.99 28.51 -1.92
CA LEU A 435 5.15 29.60 -0.96
C LEU A 435 5.57 30.93 -1.59
N LEU A 436 6.29 30.91 -2.71
CA LEU A 436 6.71 32.13 -3.41
C LEU A 436 5.52 32.96 -3.91
N LEU A 437 4.32 32.38 -4.03
CA LEU A 437 3.12 33.13 -4.41
C LEU A 437 2.66 34.12 -3.34
N SER A 438 2.95 33.83 -2.06
CA SER A 438 2.44 34.58 -0.91
C SER A 438 3.52 35.14 0.03
N LYS A 439 4.79 34.75 -0.15
CA LYS A 439 5.92 35.15 0.72
C LYS A 439 7.08 35.76 -0.06
N SER A 440 7.95 36.50 0.62
CA SER A 440 9.20 37.01 0.02
C SER A 440 10.20 35.87 -0.23
N VAL A 441 11.12 36.06 -1.18
CA VAL A 441 12.18 35.08 -1.52
C VAL A 441 12.99 34.68 -0.28
N THR A 442 13.32 35.64 0.58
CA THR A 442 14.09 35.41 1.81
C THR A 442 13.30 34.60 2.82
N GLU A 443 12.03 34.94 3.08
CA GLU A 443 11.18 34.17 3.98
C GLU A 443 10.95 32.75 3.47
N THR A 444 10.69 32.57 2.17
CA THR A 444 10.50 31.24 1.59
C THR A 444 11.76 30.39 1.75
N ALA A 445 12.94 30.96 1.53
CA ALA A 445 14.21 30.23 1.69
C ALA A 445 14.36 29.66 3.10
N PHE A 446 14.16 30.48 4.13
CA PHE A 446 14.25 30.03 5.52
C PHE A 446 13.13 29.07 5.90
N TYR A 447 11.89 29.32 5.43
CA TYR A 447 10.74 28.47 5.74
C TYR A 447 10.88 27.05 5.19
N VAL A 448 11.49 26.88 4.00
CA VAL A 448 11.73 25.56 3.42
C VAL A 448 13.06 24.93 3.88
N GLY A 449 13.74 25.52 4.87
CA GLY A 449 14.92 24.93 5.52
C GLY A 449 16.27 25.24 4.87
N PHE A 450 16.37 26.30 4.05
CA PHE A 450 17.67 26.82 3.62
C PHE A 450 18.20 27.84 4.62
N ASN A 451 19.46 27.69 5.02
CA ASN A 451 20.13 28.62 5.94
C ASN A 451 20.65 29.88 5.25
N ASN A 452 20.54 29.97 3.92
CA ASN A 452 21.05 31.08 3.12
C ASN A 452 20.16 31.33 1.89
N SER A 453 19.59 32.53 1.78
CA SER A 453 18.71 32.95 0.69
C SER A 453 19.43 33.05 -0.67
N ALA A 454 20.72 33.41 -0.70
CA ALA A 454 21.51 33.42 -1.93
C ALA A 454 21.75 31.99 -2.46
N TYR A 455 22.10 31.06 -1.57
CA TYR A 455 22.25 29.64 -1.94
C TYR A 455 20.92 29.04 -2.42
N PHE A 456 19.82 29.34 -1.72
CA PHE A 456 18.47 28.99 -2.17
C PHE A 456 18.20 29.48 -3.59
N SER A 457 18.51 30.75 -3.90
CA SER A 457 18.25 31.33 -5.22
C SER A 457 19.03 30.62 -6.33
N THR A 458 20.28 30.26 -6.07
CA THR A 458 21.12 29.46 -7.01
C THR A 458 20.53 28.07 -7.24
N VAL A 459 20.14 27.37 -6.17
CA VAL A 459 19.56 26.02 -6.25
C VAL A 459 18.19 26.05 -6.93
N PHE A 460 17.35 27.04 -6.63
CA PHE A 460 16.03 27.23 -7.23
C PHE A 460 16.15 27.48 -8.73
N LYS A 461 17.05 28.37 -9.15
CA LYS A 461 17.31 28.60 -10.59
C LYS A 461 17.82 27.36 -11.29
N LYS A 462 18.74 26.62 -10.66
CA LYS A 462 19.24 25.35 -11.22
C LYS A 462 18.13 24.32 -11.42
N GLN A 463 17.17 24.22 -10.50
CA GLN A 463 16.11 23.22 -10.52
C GLN A 463 14.89 23.62 -11.37
N THR A 464 14.64 24.91 -11.55
CA THR A 464 13.42 25.41 -12.21
C THR A 464 13.68 26.15 -13.52
N GLY A 465 14.93 26.50 -13.81
CA GLY A 465 15.32 27.35 -14.95
C GLY A 465 15.15 28.86 -14.69
N LEU A 466 14.43 29.24 -13.63
CA LEU A 466 14.10 30.64 -13.30
C LEU A 466 14.61 31.00 -11.92
N SER A 467 15.06 32.23 -11.72
CA SER A 467 15.30 32.74 -10.37
C SER A 467 13.97 32.81 -9.59
N PRO A 468 14.01 32.74 -8.24
CA PRO A 468 12.80 32.86 -7.43
C PRO A 468 11.96 34.10 -7.76
N LYS A 469 12.61 35.24 -8.05
CA LYS A 469 11.94 36.50 -8.39
C LYS A 469 11.29 36.46 -9.77
N GLU A 470 11.97 35.88 -10.76
CA GLU A 470 11.39 35.66 -12.10
C GLU A 470 10.17 34.72 -12.01
N TYR A 471 10.27 33.66 -11.20
CA TYR A 471 9.15 32.74 -10.95
C TYR A 471 7.94 33.44 -10.31
N GLN A 472 8.16 34.33 -9.34
CA GLN A 472 7.09 35.12 -8.72
C GLN A 472 6.36 36.02 -9.73
N ILE A 473 7.12 36.68 -10.60
CA ILE A 473 6.56 37.58 -11.63
C ILE A 473 5.71 36.76 -12.60
N GLN A 474 6.25 35.63 -13.10
CA GLN A 474 5.56 34.76 -14.04
C GLN A 474 4.28 34.14 -13.45
N ALA A 475 4.31 33.74 -12.18
CA ALA A 475 3.14 33.16 -11.54
C ALA A 475 2.02 34.19 -11.33
N LYS A 476 2.37 35.45 -11.06
CA LYS A 476 1.38 36.54 -10.92
C LYS A 476 0.74 36.93 -12.25
N SER A 477 1.46 36.84 -13.37
CA SER A 477 0.91 37.10 -14.71
C SER A 477 -0.02 36.01 -15.24
N THR A 478 -0.03 34.82 -14.64
CA THR A 478 -0.91 33.70 -15.04
C THR A 478 -2.20 33.64 -14.21
N VAL A 479 -2.24 34.37 -13.09
CA VAL A 479 -3.39 34.40 -12.15
C VAL A 479 -4.19 35.71 -12.28
N ALA A 480 -3.62 36.74 -12.91
CA ALA A 480 -4.31 37.93 -13.38
C ALA A 480 -4.83 37.70 -14.80
#